data_AF-A0A7J3KRS3-F1
#
_entry.id   AF-A0A7J3KRS3-F1
#
_cell.length_a   1.000
_cell.length_b   1.000
_cell.length_c   1.000
_cell.angle_alpha   90.00
_cell.angle_beta   90.00
_cell.angle_gamma   90.00
#
_symmetry.space_group_name_H-M   'P 1'
#
loop_
_entity.id
_entity.type
_entity.pdbx_description
1 polymer ?
#
loop_
_entity_poly.entity_id
_entity_poly.type
_entity_poly.pdbx_seq_one_letter_code
_entity_poly.pdbx_strand_id
1 'polypeptide(L)'
;MNLRERFLEVARFGRPDRIPLSLWGIRPATLKRWWREGLPPGMDAATYFRFDIYDMKSFNLTSWPSEGFLWEPSDRLVNLGPIPPFEYRILREDERYRVWVDSLGITQLGFQDDWKDGWSGFATRTFIDFPVKDR
;
A
#
# COMPACT_ATOMS: atom_id res chain seq x y z
N MET A 1 -30.41 6.28 -4.25
CA MET A 1 -29.46 7.42 -4.27
C MET A 1 -28.38 7.15 -5.31
N ASN A 2 -27.87 8.18 -5.99
CA ASN A 2 -26.67 8.08 -6.82
C ASN A 2 -25.38 8.17 -5.95
N LEU A 3 -24.20 8.00 -6.57
CA LEU A 3 -22.90 8.03 -5.87
C LEU A 3 -22.68 9.31 -5.05
N ARG A 4 -22.94 10.46 -5.66
CA ARG A 4 -22.73 11.77 -5.04
C ARG A 4 -23.70 11.99 -3.89
N GLU A 5 -24.97 11.67 -4.10
CA GLU A 5 -26.02 11.74 -3.07
C GLU A 5 -25.67 10.87 -1.87
N ARG A 6 -25.26 9.61 -2.11
CA ARG A 6 -24.88 8.67 -1.06
C ARG A 6 -23.66 9.16 -0.27
N PHE A 7 -22.63 9.66 -0.96
CA PHE A 7 -21.46 10.24 -0.31
C PHE A 7 -21.86 11.43 0.60
N LEU A 8 -22.66 12.37 0.09
CA LEU A 8 -23.08 13.54 0.86
C LEU A 8 -23.97 13.17 2.04
N GLU A 9 -24.86 12.18 1.88
CA GLU A 9 -25.73 11.71 2.95
C GLU A 9 -24.92 11.07 4.09
N VAL A 10 -23.90 10.26 3.76
CA VAL A 10 -22.95 9.69 4.74
C VAL A 10 -22.14 10.80 5.42
N ALA A 11 -21.56 11.72 4.65
CA ALA A 11 -20.74 12.81 5.17
C ALA A 11 -21.51 13.77 6.10
N ARG A 12 -22.84 13.82 5.96
CA ARG A 12 -23.76 14.62 6.78
C ARG A 12 -24.40 13.83 7.91
N PHE A 13 -23.96 12.59 8.16
CA PHE A 13 -24.51 11.70 9.19
C PHE A 13 -26.02 11.42 9.04
N GLY A 14 -26.48 11.34 7.79
CA GLY A 14 -27.87 11.06 7.44
C GLY A 14 -28.23 9.57 7.40
N ARG A 15 -29.20 9.20 6.54
CA ARG A 15 -29.68 7.82 6.38
C ARG A 15 -29.49 7.34 4.94
N PRO A 16 -28.26 6.95 4.55
CA PRO A 16 -27.99 6.50 3.18
C PRO A 16 -28.69 5.17 2.87
N ASP A 17 -29.01 4.95 1.60
CA ASP A 17 -29.62 3.69 1.12
C ASP A 17 -28.66 2.49 1.18
N ARG A 18 -27.34 2.75 1.18
CA ARG A 18 -26.25 1.77 1.38
C ARG A 18 -25.05 2.45 2.03
N ILE A 19 -24.23 1.70 2.76
CA ILE A 19 -22.95 2.17 3.29
C ILE A 19 -21.90 2.09 2.16
N PRO A 20 -21.27 3.21 1.73
CA PRO A 20 -20.17 3.14 0.77
C PRO A 20 -18.92 2.54 1.44
N LEU A 21 -18.30 1.56 0.79
CA LEU A 21 -17.04 0.97 1.21
C LEU A 21 -15.93 1.43 0.26
N SER A 22 -14.95 2.17 0.76
CA SER A 22 -13.67 2.39 0.08
C SER A 22 -12.66 1.46 0.74
N LEU A 23 -12.34 0.37 0.03
CA LEU A 23 -11.37 -0.62 0.47
C LEU A 23 -10.20 -0.58 -0.50
N TRP A 24 -8.99 -0.58 0.05
CA TRP A 24 -7.79 -0.86 -0.74
C TRP A 24 -7.84 -2.30 -1.27
N GLY A 25 -7.07 -2.56 -2.33
CA GLY A 25 -6.91 -3.90 -2.89
C GLY A 25 -6.49 -4.92 -1.83
N ILE A 26 -7.05 -6.13 -1.92
CA ILE A 26 -6.77 -7.22 -0.99
C ILE A 26 -5.34 -7.69 -1.18
N ARG A 27 -4.66 -7.94 -0.06
CA ARG A 27 -3.26 -8.38 -0.06
C ARG A 27 -3.10 -9.72 -0.78
N PRO A 28 -2.05 -9.90 -1.60
CA PRO A 28 -1.78 -11.18 -2.28
C PRO A 28 -1.68 -12.37 -1.31
N ALA A 29 -1.05 -12.20 -0.14
CA ALA A 29 -0.96 -13.25 0.87
C ALA A 29 -2.35 -13.65 1.43
N THR A 30 -3.23 -12.67 1.64
CA THR A 30 -4.61 -12.90 2.07
C THR A 30 -5.41 -13.63 0.99
N LEU A 31 -5.30 -13.21 -0.28
CA LEU A 31 -5.96 -13.89 -1.40
C LEU A 31 -5.52 -15.36 -1.53
N LYS A 32 -4.20 -15.63 -1.47
CA LYS A 32 -3.66 -17.00 -1.47
C LYS A 32 -4.20 -17.86 -0.33
N ARG A 33 -4.43 -17.28 0.84
CA ARG A 33 -5.09 -17.98 1.96
C ARG A 33 -6.56 -18.23 1.67
N TRP A 34 -7.31 -17.22 1.25
CA TRP A 34 -8.74 -17.35 0.95
C TRP A 34 -9.03 -18.37 -0.16
N TRP A 35 -8.17 -18.47 -1.18
CA TRP A 35 -8.30 -19.51 -2.20
C TRP A 35 -8.24 -20.93 -1.64
N ARG A 36 -7.43 -21.16 -0.60
CA ARG A 36 -7.35 -22.44 0.12
C ARG A 36 -8.53 -22.67 1.06
N GLU A 37 -9.21 -21.59 1.46
CA GLU A 37 -10.36 -21.62 2.39
C GLU A 37 -11.71 -21.63 1.66
N GLY A 38 -11.75 -21.54 0.33
CA GLY A 38 -12.97 -21.70 -0.47
C GLY A 38 -13.34 -20.52 -1.37
N LEU A 39 -12.54 -19.46 -1.44
CA LEU A 39 -12.69 -18.43 -2.46
C LEU A 39 -12.26 -19.02 -3.83
N PRO A 40 -13.11 -19.01 -4.88
CA PRO A 40 -12.71 -19.54 -6.18
C PRO A 40 -11.48 -18.78 -6.74
N PRO A 41 -10.44 -19.48 -7.22
CA PRO A 41 -9.29 -18.84 -7.85
C PRO A 41 -9.72 -17.91 -9.01
N GLY A 42 -9.16 -16.70 -9.04
CA GLY A 42 -9.51 -15.69 -10.05
C GLY A 42 -10.85 -14.97 -9.84
N MET A 43 -11.64 -15.34 -8.82
CA MET A 43 -12.82 -14.58 -8.42
C MET A 43 -12.40 -13.37 -7.58
N ASP A 44 -12.87 -12.19 -7.98
CA ASP A 44 -12.76 -10.99 -7.18
C ASP A 44 -13.56 -11.13 -5.87
N ALA A 45 -12.99 -10.66 -4.76
CA ALA A 45 -13.62 -10.81 -3.46
C ALA A 45 -14.86 -9.93 -3.27
N ALA A 46 -14.92 -8.75 -3.91
CA ALA A 46 -16.10 -7.90 -3.85
C ALA A 46 -17.30 -8.61 -4.49
N THR A 47 -17.05 -9.32 -5.59
CA THR A 47 -18.01 -10.23 -6.23
C THR A 47 -18.43 -11.37 -5.30
N TYR A 48 -17.47 -12.06 -4.67
CA TYR A 48 -17.76 -13.20 -3.78
C TYR A 48 -18.59 -12.80 -2.55
N PHE A 49 -18.21 -11.71 -1.88
CA PHE A 49 -18.89 -11.22 -0.67
C PHE A 49 -20.08 -10.29 -0.96
N ARG A 50 -20.36 -10.02 -2.24
CA ARG A 50 -21.49 -9.21 -2.71
C ARG A 50 -21.51 -7.79 -2.12
N PHE A 51 -20.36 -7.12 -2.14
CA PHE A 51 -20.26 -5.71 -1.80
C PHE A 51 -19.78 -4.88 -2.99
N ASP A 52 -20.22 -3.63 -3.02
CA ASP A 52 -19.78 -2.65 -4.02
C ASP A 52 -18.58 -1.86 -3.44
N ILE A 53 -17.48 -1.78 -4.19
CA ILE A 53 -16.37 -0.87 -3.86
C ILE A 53 -16.69 0.50 -4.46
N TYR A 54 -16.79 1.49 -3.58
CA TYR A 54 -17.00 2.88 -3.93
C TYR A 54 -15.70 3.65 -3.68
N ASP A 55 -14.82 3.66 -4.68
CA ASP A 55 -13.55 4.37 -4.56
C ASP A 55 -13.63 5.78 -5.15
N MET A 56 -13.08 6.76 -4.43
CA MET A 56 -12.88 8.11 -4.96
C MET A 56 -11.47 8.17 -5.53
N LYS A 57 -11.35 8.41 -6.84
CA LYS A 57 -10.03 8.65 -7.45
C LYS A 57 -9.44 9.94 -6.88
N SER A 58 -8.53 9.81 -5.93
CA SER A 58 -7.64 10.89 -5.52
C SER A 58 -6.42 10.94 -6.44
N PHE A 59 -6.03 12.15 -6.83
CA PHE A 59 -4.71 12.38 -7.44
C PHE A 59 -3.79 12.94 -6.37
N ASN A 60 -2.60 12.35 -6.24
CA ASN A 60 -1.57 12.91 -5.37
C ASN A 60 -1.04 14.21 -6.00
N LEU A 61 -0.70 15.19 -5.17
CA LEU A 61 0.02 16.40 -5.58
C LEU A 61 1.53 16.29 -5.36
N THR A 62 1.93 15.23 -4.68
CA THR A 62 3.29 15.00 -4.19
C THR A 62 3.75 13.61 -4.60
N SER A 63 5.05 13.44 -4.77
CA SER A 63 5.68 12.15 -5.00
C SER A 63 6.96 12.04 -4.15
N TRP A 64 7.43 10.82 -3.95
CA TRP A 64 8.73 10.53 -3.35
C TRP A 64 9.07 9.07 -3.67
N PRO A 65 10.37 8.72 -3.72
CA PRO A 65 10.77 7.33 -3.85
C PRO A 65 10.25 6.53 -2.65
N SER A 66 9.57 5.43 -2.91
CA SER A 66 8.98 4.58 -1.88
C SER A 66 9.23 3.11 -2.15
N GLU A 67 9.47 2.33 -1.10
CA GLU A 67 9.77 0.91 -1.22
C GLU A 67 8.65 0.16 -1.95
N GLY A 68 9.05 -0.70 -2.89
CA GLY A 68 8.14 -1.58 -3.62
C GLY A 68 7.36 -0.93 -4.77
N PHE A 69 7.62 0.35 -5.05
CA PHE A 69 7.06 1.04 -6.22
C PHE A 69 8.20 1.62 -7.04
N LEU A 70 8.18 1.37 -8.35
CA LEU A 70 9.05 2.11 -9.27
C LEU A 70 8.66 3.59 -9.17
N TRP A 71 9.59 4.41 -8.70
CA TRP A 71 9.40 5.84 -8.63
C TRP A 71 10.16 6.51 -9.75
N GLU A 72 9.42 7.24 -10.58
CA GLU A 72 9.97 8.10 -11.62
C GLU A 72 9.67 9.55 -11.25
N PRO A 73 10.66 10.45 -11.32
CA PRO A 73 10.42 11.88 -11.17
C PRO A 73 9.33 12.35 -12.14
N SER A 74 8.42 13.19 -11.64
CA SER A 74 7.32 13.73 -12.43
C SER A 74 7.36 15.25 -12.39
N ASP A 75 7.28 15.89 -13.56
CA ASP A 75 7.18 17.35 -13.69
C ASP A 75 5.84 17.90 -13.17
N ARG A 76 4.88 17.03 -12.84
CA ARG A 76 3.52 17.40 -12.38
C ARG A 76 3.34 17.27 -10.88
N LEU A 77 4.25 16.59 -10.19
CA LEU A 77 4.15 16.28 -8.76
C LEU A 77 5.32 16.92 -8.02
N VAL A 78 5.05 17.43 -6.82
CA VAL A 78 6.12 17.96 -5.97
C VAL A 78 6.85 16.79 -5.31
N ASN A 79 8.14 16.61 -5.64
CA ASN A 79 8.96 15.64 -4.93
C ASN A 79 9.24 16.12 -3.49
N LEU A 80 8.75 15.38 -2.50
CA LEU A 80 9.00 15.65 -1.07
C LEU A 80 10.02 14.69 -0.44
N GLY A 81 10.61 13.80 -1.23
CA GLY A 81 11.67 12.91 -0.78
C GLY A 81 13.06 13.57 -0.75
N PRO A 82 14.10 12.83 -0.33
CA PRO A 82 15.48 13.29 -0.39
C PRO A 82 15.91 13.59 -1.84
N ILE A 83 16.73 14.63 -2.02
CA ILE A 83 17.25 15.05 -3.33
C ILE A 83 18.78 15.19 -3.22
N PRO A 84 19.57 14.24 -3.79
CA PRO A 84 19.13 13.01 -4.43
C PRO A 84 18.55 11.98 -3.43
N PRO A 85 17.77 10.98 -3.89
CA PRO A 85 17.38 9.83 -3.08
C PRO A 85 18.60 9.10 -2.52
N PHE A 86 18.45 8.46 -1.35
CA PHE A 86 19.49 7.59 -0.82
C PHE A 86 19.63 6.33 -1.70
N GLU A 87 20.84 5.77 -1.74
CA GLU A 87 21.10 4.51 -2.44
C GLU A 87 20.38 3.36 -1.73
N TYR A 88 19.55 2.63 -2.48
CA TYR A 88 18.98 1.38 -1.98
C TYR A 88 20.07 0.34 -1.82
N ARG A 89 20.18 -0.27 -0.64
CA ARG A 89 21.12 -1.36 -0.41
C ARG A 89 20.64 -2.36 0.63
N ILE A 90 20.93 -3.62 0.37
CA ILE A 90 20.69 -4.71 1.30
C ILE A 90 21.90 -4.80 2.25
N LEU A 91 21.66 -4.78 3.56
CA LEU A 91 22.69 -4.89 4.60
C LEU A 91 22.88 -6.34 5.06
N ARG A 92 21.77 -7.09 5.20
CA ARG A 92 21.79 -8.49 5.64
C ARG A 92 20.55 -9.22 5.14
N GLU A 93 20.72 -10.46 4.75
CA GLU A 93 19.62 -11.38 4.48
C GLU A 93 19.89 -12.73 5.14
N ASP A 94 18.84 -13.33 5.68
CA ASP A 94 18.81 -14.73 6.08
C ASP A 94 17.53 -15.38 5.53
N GLU A 95 17.25 -16.63 5.91
CA GLU A 95 16.08 -17.37 5.42
C GLU A 95 14.74 -16.71 5.74
N ARG A 96 14.68 -15.90 6.80
CA ARG A 96 13.45 -15.31 7.32
C ARG A 96 13.39 -13.80 7.15
N TYR A 97 14.50 -13.11 7.26
CA TYR A 97 14.57 -11.65 7.36
C TYR A 97 15.46 -11.02 6.29
N ARG A 98 15.09 -9.81 5.90
CA ARG A 98 15.89 -8.86 5.14
C ARG A 98 16.10 -7.61 5.99
N VAL A 99 17.32 -7.09 5.99
CA VAL A 99 17.67 -5.77 6.53
C VAL A 99 18.24 -4.95 5.39
N TRP A 100 17.68 -3.76 5.15
CA TRP A 100 18.07 -2.90 4.04
C TRP A 100 17.93 -1.43 4.41
N VAL A 101 18.56 -0.58 3.59
CA VAL A 101 18.36 0.87 3.58
C VAL A 101 17.56 1.21 2.33
N ASP A 102 16.44 1.91 2.49
CA ASP A 102 15.60 2.34 1.36
C ASP A 102 16.03 3.70 0.77
N SER A 103 15.34 4.13 -0.27
CA SER A 103 15.60 5.41 -0.94
C SER A 103 15.23 6.65 -0.11
N LEU A 104 14.59 6.48 1.05
CA LEU A 104 14.41 7.52 2.05
C LEU A 104 15.57 7.56 3.05
N GLY A 105 16.53 6.63 2.96
CA GLY A 105 17.68 6.50 3.85
C GLY A 105 17.38 5.74 5.13
N ILE A 106 16.19 5.13 5.24
CA ILE A 106 15.74 4.46 6.46
C ILE A 106 16.27 3.03 6.47
N THR A 107 16.93 2.63 7.55
CA THR A 107 17.30 1.24 7.78
C THR A 107 16.13 0.50 8.39
N GLN A 108 15.77 -0.64 7.80
CA GLN A 108 14.56 -1.36 8.16
C GLN A 108 14.73 -2.87 8.01
N LEU A 109 13.95 -3.61 8.79
CA LEU A 109 13.87 -5.06 8.79
C LEU A 109 12.46 -5.51 8.40
N GLY A 110 12.39 -6.57 7.60
CA GLY A 110 11.15 -7.13 7.06
C GLY A 110 11.32 -8.61 6.76
N PHE A 111 10.22 -9.29 6.44
CA PHE A 111 10.25 -10.71 6.13
C PHE A 111 10.70 -10.93 4.68
N GLN A 112 11.53 -11.96 4.45
CA GLN A 112 11.91 -12.39 3.10
C GLN A 112 10.69 -12.71 2.22
N ASP A 113 9.63 -13.25 2.83
CA ASP A 113 8.39 -13.61 2.14
C ASP A 113 7.72 -12.43 1.42
N ASP A 114 7.97 -11.19 1.85
CA ASP A 114 7.40 -9.99 1.20
C ASP A 114 8.00 -9.71 -0.19
N TRP A 115 9.10 -10.39 -0.56
CA TRP A 115 9.76 -10.27 -1.86
C TRP A 115 9.78 -11.56 -2.69
N LYS A 116 9.35 -12.71 -2.14
CA LYS A 116 9.46 -14.02 -2.82
C LYS A 116 8.72 -14.08 -4.16
N ASP A 117 7.56 -13.44 -4.23
CA ASP A 117 6.69 -13.44 -5.42
C ASP A 117 6.55 -12.02 -6.01
N GLY A 118 7.56 -11.18 -5.81
CA GLY A 118 7.48 -9.73 -6.01
C GLY A 118 6.99 -9.01 -4.76
N TRP A 119 6.91 -7.68 -4.83
CA TRP A 119 6.51 -6.83 -3.71
C TRP A 119 5.10 -7.18 -3.21
N SER A 120 4.97 -7.52 -1.92
CA SER A 120 3.69 -7.89 -1.29
C SER A 120 2.65 -6.76 -1.21
N GLY A 121 3.04 -5.52 -1.54
CA GLY A 121 2.20 -4.32 -1.48
C GLY A 121 2.18 -3.67 -0.09
N PHE A 122 2.60 -4.38 0.95
CA PHE A 122 2.72 -3.88 2.32
C PHE A 122 3.53 -4.87 3.16
N ALA A 123 4.82 -4.61 3.32
CA ALA A 123 5.66 -5.33 4.28
C ALA A 123 5.48 -4.72 5.68
N THR A 124 5.12 -5.55 6.67
CA THR A 124 5.23 -5.11 8.06
C THR A 124 6.70 -5.02 8.39
N ARG A 125 7.18 -3.80 8.62
CA ARG A 125 8.59 -3.49 8.79
C ARG A 125 8.88 -2.95 10.17
N THR A 126 10.05 -3.30 10.67
CA THR A 126 10.63 -2.67 11.85
C THR A 126 11.61 -1.62 11.37
N PHE A 127 11.37 -0.36 11.71
CA PHE A 127 12.34 0.71 11.48
C PHE A 127 13.47 0.58 12.50
N ILE A 128 14.70 0.40 12.03
CA ILE A 128 15.89 0.23 12.86
C ILE A 128 16.58 1.58 13.06
N ASP A 129 16.70 2.36 11.99
CA ASP A 129 17.50 3.59 12.01
C ASP A 129 17.02 4.60 10.95
N PHE A 130 17.12 5.90 11.26
CA PHE A 130 16.71 7.00 10.36
C PHE A 130 17.90 7.89 9.99
N PRO A 131 17.96 8.47 8.78
CA PRO A 131 19.14 9.24 8.35
C PRO A 131 19.28 10.58 9.08
N VAL A 132 18.18 11.16 9.55
CA VAL A 132 18.17 12.41 10.33
C VAL A 132 18.29 12.08 11.81
N LYS A 133 19.36 12.56 12.46
CA LYS A 133 19.69 12.26 13.87
C LYS A 133 19.45 13.43 14.81
N ASP A 134 19.50 14.62 14.27
CA ASP A 134 19.42 15.90 14.94
C ASP A 134 18.45 16.83 14.20
N ARG A 135 18.25 18.02 14.76
CA ARG A 135 17.26 19.02 14.33
C ARG A 135 17.92 20.18 13.59
#